data_AF-A0A8D0U2E3-F1
#
_entry.id   AF-A0A8D0U2E3-F1
#
_cell.length_a   1.000
_cell.length_b   1.000
_cell.length_c   1.000
_cell.angle_alpha   90.00
_cell.angle_beta   90.00
_cell.angle_gamma   90.00
#
_symmetry.space_group_name_H-M   'P 1'
#
loop_
_entity.id
_entity.type
_entity.pdbx_description
1 polymer ?
#
loop_
_entity_poly.entity_id
_entity_poly.type
_entity_poly.pdbx_seq_one_letter_code
_entity_poly.pdbx_strand_id
1 'polypeptide(L)'
;MDLVGLLKSQFLCHLVFCYVFIASGLIINTIQLFTLLLWPINKQLFRRINCRLSYCISSQLVMLLEWWSGTECVIHTDPRAYPKYGKENAIVVLNHKFEIDFLCGWSLAERFGVLGVSGIPGSAALGSLLSVLHDLQAPHQLGKGS
;
A
#
# COMPACT_ATOMS: atom_id res chain seq x y z
N MET A 1 2.27 30.97 3.84
CA MET A 1 1.51 29.70 3.86
C MET A 1 0.69 29.67 2.60
N ASP A 2 0.87 28.65 1.78
CA ASP A 2 0.27 28.59 0.45
C ASP A 2 -1.25 28.35 0.57
N LEU A 3 -2.06 28.98 -0.29
CA LEU A 3 -3.54 28.91 -0.25
C LEU A 3 -4.05 27.46 -0.30
N VAL A 4 -3.31 26.61 -1.03
CA VAL A 4 -3.54 25.16 -1.13
C VAL A 4 -3.37 24.45 0.21
N GLY A 5 -2.38 24.86 1.02
CA GLY A 5 -2.16 24.30 2.35
C GLY A 5 -3.29 24.66 3.33
N LEU A 6 -3.82 25.89 3.23
CA LEU A 6 -4.96 26.32 4.03
C LEU A 6 -6.24 25.58 3.64
N LEU A 7 -6.46 25.34 2.34
CA LEU A 7 -7.58 24.55 1.82
C LEU A 7 -7.47 23.08 2.25
N LYS A 8 -6.28 22.47 2.13
CA LYS A 8 -6.03 21.09 2.57
C LYS A 8 -6.26 20.92 4.07
N SER A 9 -5.97 21.93 4.88
CA SER A 9 -6.22 21.91 6.34
C SER A 9 -7.70 22.06 6.71
N GLN A 10 -8.60 22.39 5.77
CA GLN A 10 -10.01 22.57 6.08
C GLN A 10 -10.65 21.23 6.45
N PHE A 11 -11.38 21.22 7.56
CA PHE A 11 -12.14 20.07 8.02
C PHE A 11 -13.16 19.59 6.98
N LEU A 12 -13.74 20.52 6.21
CA LEU A 12 -14.72 20.21 5.18
C LEU A 12 -14.15 19.34 4.04
N CYS A 13 -12.90 19.56 3.64
CA CYS A 13 -12.24 18.73 2.63
C CYS A 13 -12.06 17.29 3.13
N HIS A 14 -11.66 17.11 4.39
CA HIS A 14 -11.52 15.79 5.01
C HIS A 14 -12.87 15.07 5.11
N LEU A 15 -13.96 15.79 5.42
CA LEU A 15 -15.31 15.23 5.42
C LEU A 15 -15.74 14.73 4.04
N VAL A 16 -15.43 15.47 2.97
CA VAL A 16 -15.73 15.04 1.60
C VAL A 16 -14.97 13.76 1.24
N PHE A 17 -13.67 13.65 1.58
CA PHE A 17 -12.93 12.40 1.36
C PHE A 17 -13.51 11.23 2.14
N CYS A 18 -13.87 11.45 3.41
CA CYS A 18 -14.50 10.43 4.24
C CYS A 18 -15.82 9.96 3.62
N TYR A 19 -16.65 10.90 3.15
CA TYR A 19 -17.90 10.58 2.45
C TYR A 19 -17.66 9.75 1.18
N VAL A 20 -16.71 10.15 0.33
CA VAL A 20 -16.39 9.41 -0.90
C VAL A 20 -15.87 8.01 -0.59
N PHE A 21 -15.02 7.87 0.43
CA PHE A 21 -14.50 6.58 0.87
C PHE A 21 -15.61 5.66 1.38
N ILE A 22 -16.50 6.16 2.23
CA ILE A 22 -17.64 5.37 2.75
C ILE A 22 -18.60 5.00 1.62
N ALA A 23 -18.98 5.97 0.77
CA ALA A 23 -19.92 5.73 -0.32
C ALA A 23 -19.37 4.71 -1.33
N SER A 24 -18.13 4.86 -1.76
CA SER A 24 -17.47 3.90 -2.66
C SER A 24 -17.26 2.53 -2.01
N GLY A 25 -16.92 2.51 -0.71
CA GLY A 25 -16.79 1.28 0.06
C GLY A 25 -18.10 0.49 0.15
N LEU A 26 -19.22 1.18 0.39
CA LEU A 26 -20.56 0.57 0.37
C LEU A 26 -20.90 0.01 -1.02
N ILE A 27 -20.70 0.80 -2.07
CA ILE A 27 -20.96 0.36 -3.45
C ILE A 27 -20.15 -0.90 -3.80
N ILE A 28 -18.85 -0.89 -3.50
CA ILE A 28 -17.97 -2.02 -3.80
C ILE A 28 -18.36 -3.25 -2.97
N ASN A 29 -18.63 -3.10 -1.67
CA ASN A 29 -19.08 -4.21 -0.83
C ASN A 29 -20.41 -4.80 -1.32
N THR A 30 -21.34 -3.97 -1.80
CA THR A 30 -22.57 -4.43 -2.44
C THR A 30 -22.30 -5.23 -3.72
N ILE A 31 -21.38 -4.77 -4.57
CA ILE A 31 -20.97 -5.54 -5.76
C ILE A 31 -20.32 -6.86 -5.34
N GLN A 32 -19.43 -6.86 -4.34
CA GLN A 32 -18.80 -8.08 -3.82
C GLN A 32 -19.84 -9.08 -3.31
N LEU A 33 -20.91 -8.61 -2.64
CA LEU A 33 -22.03 -9.46 -2.23
C LEU A 33 -22.69 -10.15 -3.44
N PHE A 34 -22.93 -9.43 -4.53
CA PHE A 34 -23.46 -10.03 -5.76
C PHE A 34 -22.47 -11.02 -6.41
N THR A 35 -21.16 -10.79 -6.29
CA THR A 35 -20.16 -11.76 -6.80
C THR A 35 -20.19 -13.09 -6.05
N LEU A 36 -20.78 -13.19 -4.85
CA LEU A 36 -20.93 -14.48 -4.16
C LEU A 36 -21.79 -15.46 -4.98
N LEU A 37 -22.72 -14.97 -5.79
CA LEU A 37 -23.49 -15.82 -6.72
C LEU A 37 -22.62 -16.44 -7.81
N LEU A 38 -21.48 -15.81 -8.16
CA LEU A 38 -20.50 -16.33 -9.12
C LEU A 38 -19.54 -17.36 -8.50
N TRP A 39 -19.44 -17.40 -7.16
CA TRP A 39 -18.54 -18.30 -6.44
C TRP A 39 -18.74 -19.80 -6.76
N PRO A 40 -19.97 -20.35 -6.76
CA PRO A 40 -20.18 -21.77 -7.10
C PRO A 40 -19.93 -22.08 -8.58
N ILE A 41 -20.05 -21.09 -9.47
CA ILE A 41 -19.90 -21.28 -10.93
C ILE A 41 -18.43 -21.22 -11.34
N ASN A 42 -17.71 -20.17 -10.92
CA ASN A 42 -16.32 -19.96 -11.31
C ASN A 42 -15.52 -19.25 -10.20
N LYS A 43 -14.85 -20.08 -9.39
CA LYS A 43 -13.98 -19.61 -8.29
C LYS A 43 -12.82 -18.72 -8.76
N GLN A 44 -12.28 -18.95 -9.97
CA GLN A 44 -11.17 -18.15 -10.50
C GLN A 44 -11.66 -16.73 -10.86
N LEU A 45 -12.80 -16.64 -11.54
CA LEU A 45 -13.41 -15.37 -11.90
C LEU A 45 -13.82 -14.57 -10.67
N PHE A 46 -14.45 -15.24 -9.70
CA PHE A 46 -14.79 -14.64 -8.39
C PHE A 46 -13.57 -13.99 -7.73
N ARG A 47 -12.44 -14.70 -7.65
CA ARG A 47 -11.21 -14.17 -7.05
C ARG A 47 -10.64 -12.99 -7.83
N ARG A 48 -10.62 -13.06 -9.16
CA ARG A 48 -10.12 -11.95 -10.00
C ARG A 48 -10.96 -10.69 -9.83
N ILE A 49 -12.28 -10.82 -9.84
CA ILE A 49 -13.19 -9.68 -9.65
C ILE A 49 -13.01 -9.09 -8.26
N ASN A 50 -13.02 -9.92 -7.21
CA ASN A 50 -12.86 -9.44 -5.84
C ASN A 50 -11.50 -8.75 -5.60
N CYS A 51 -10.41 -9.30 -6.14
CA CYS A 51 -9.10 -8.63 -6.08
C CYS A 51 -9.12 -7.24 -6.74
N ARG A 52 -9.77 -7.10 -7.91
CA ARG A 52 -9.87 -5.81 -8.60
C ARG A 52 -10.75 -4.82 -7.81
N LEU A 53 -11.86 -5.28 -7.26
CA LEU A 53 -12.76 -4.48 -6.43
C LEU A 53 -12.06 -3.99 -5.14
N SER A 54 -11.35 -4.87 -4.44
CA SER A 54 -10.56 -4.49 -3.27
C SER A 54 -9.46 -3.50 -3.62
N TYR A 55 -8.77 -3.70 -4.75
CA TYR A 55 -7.76 -2.75 -5.24
C TYR A 55 -8.34 -1.35 -5.50
N CYS A 56 -9.56 -1.25 -6.02
CA CYS A 56 -10.23 0.06 -6.20
C CYS A 56 -10.42 0.82 -4.88
N ILE A 57 -10.82 0.16 -3.78
CA ILE A 57 -10.90 0.84 -2.47
C ILE A 57 -9.51 1.21 -1.98
N SER A 58 -8.56 0.27 -1.99
CA SER A 58 -7.20 0.52 -1.50
C SER A 58 -6.51 1.68 -2.22
N SER A 59 -6.74 1.84 -3.53
CA SER A 59 -6.18 2.93 -4.32
C SER A 59 -6.62 4.33 -3.85
N GLN A 60 -7.80 4.47 -3.24
CA GLN A 60 -8.26 5.74 -2.68
C GLN A 60 -7.42 6.16 -1.46
N LEU A 61 -6.99 5.17 -0.65
CA LEU A 61 -6.13 5.41 0.50
C LEU A 61 -4.69 5.74 0.07
N VAL A 62 -4.17 5.05 -0.94
CA VAL A 62 -2.85 5.35 -1.52
C VAL A 62 -2.83 6.75 -2.13
N MET A 63 -3.88 7.14 -2.86
CA MET A 63 -4.02 8.50 -3.40
C MET A 63 -4.01 9.55 -2.26
N LEU A 64 -4.67 9.26 -1.14
CA LEU A 64 -4.67 10.18 0.01
C LEU A 64 -3.27 10.30 0.62
N LEU A 65 -2.53 9.19 0.71
CA LEU A 65 -1.16 9.17 1.22
C LEU A 65 -0.17 9.94 0.31
N GLU A 66 -0.18 9.66 -0.99
CA GLU A 66 0.83 10.23 -1.89
C GLU A 66 0.46 11.66 -2.31
N TRP A 67 -0.78 11.88 -2.73
CA TRP A 67 -1.20 13.13 -3.36
C TRP A 67 -1.76 14.15 -2.36
N TRP A 68 -2.55 13.69 -1.39
CA TRP A 68 -3.19 14.60 -0.44
C TRP A 68 -2.25 15.00 0.69
N SER A 69 -1.65 14.06 1.43
CA SER A 69 -0.69 14.38 2.49
C SER A 69 0.70 14.76 1.99
N GLY A 70 1.03 14.45 0.73
CA GLY A 70 2.35 14.76 0.16
C GLY A 70 3.46 13.97 0.84
N THR A 71 3.15 12.76 1.32
CA THR A 71 4.10 11.93 2.05
C THR A 71 5.19 11.41 1.10
N GLU A 72 6.44 11.71 1.41
CA GLU A 72 7.59 11.14 0.69
C GLU A 72 8.07 9.87 1.40
N CYS A 73 7.98 8.73 0.71
CA CYS A 73 8.53 7.46 1.20
C CYS A 73 9.92 7.24 0.61
N VAL A 74 10.96 7.43 1.44
CA VAL A 74 12.35 7.20 1.05
C VAL A 74 12.77 5.79 1.48
N ILE A 75 13.31 5.02 0.54
CA ILE A 75 13.75 3.65 0.78
C ILE A 75 15.27 3.63 0.85
N HIS A 76 15.76 3.23 2.00
CA HIS A 76 17.18 2.99 2.21
C HIS A 76 17.45 1.50 1.97
N THR A 77 18.36 1.23 1.04
CA THR A 77 18.71 -0.15 0.65
C THR A 77 20.14 -0.24 0.14
N ASP A 78 20.72 -1.43 0.25
CA ASP A 78 21.96 -1.77 -0.43
C ASP A 78 21.72 -1.70 -1.96
N PRO A 79 22.55 -0.94 -2.72
CA PRO A 79 22.50 -0.91 -4.18
C PRO A 79 22.49 -2.31 -4.84
N ARG A 80 23.06 -3.33 -4.19
CA ARG A 80 23.07 -4.72 -4.67
C ARG A 80 21.72 -5.42 -4.55
N ALA A 81 20.85 -4.96 -3.65
CA ALA A 81 19.52 -5.52 -3.43
C ALA A 81 18.46 -4.91 -4.37
N TYR A 82 18.64 -3.67 -4.81
CA TYR A 82 17.69 -2.96 -5.67
C TYR A 82 17.28 -3.74 -6.95
N PRO A 83 18.19 -4.41 -7.68
CA PRO A 83 17.81 -5.16 -8.89
C PRO A 83 16.89 -6.36 -8.64
N LYS A 84 16.78 -6.82 -7.39
CA LYS A 84 15.97 -7.98 -6.97
C LYS A 84 14.53 -7.61 -6.62
N TYR A 85 14.24 -6.33 -6.42
CA TYR A 85 12.92 -5.86 -6.02
C TYR A 85 11.87 -6.20 -7.06
N GLY A 86 10.75 -6.79 -6.59
CA GLY A 86 9.66 -7.26 -7.42
C GLY A 86 9.96 -8.50 -8.27
N LYS A 87 11.19 -9.05 -8.23
CA LYS A 87 11.60 -10.20 -9.03
C LYS A 87 11.75 -11.49 -8.22
N GLU A 88 11.89 -11.38 -6.90
CA GLU A 88 11.98 -12.52 -6.00
C GLU A 88 10.87 -12.47 -4.95
N ASN A 89 10.53 -13.66 -4.42
CA ASN A 89 9.62 -13.76 -3.30
C ASN A 89 10.33 -13.21 -2.06
N ALA A 90 9.98 -11.99 -1.72
CA ALA A 90 10.36 -11.35 -0.49
C ALA A 90 9.12 -11.21 0.38
N ILE A 91 9.35 -11.28 1.66
CA ILE A 91 8.34 -10.99 2.66
C ILE A 91 8.33 -9.35 2.60
N VAL A 92 7.27 -8.61 3.03
CA VAL A 92 7.28 -7.24 3.75
C VAL A 92 6.75 -7.04 5.29
N VAL A 93 7.58 -6.94 6.38
CA VAL A 93 7.38 -6.71 7.88
C VAL A 93 7.48 -5.22 8.26
N LEU A 94 6.35 -4.58 8.50
CA LEU A 94 6.29 -3.19 8.94
C LEU A 94 6.43 -3.08 10.47
N ASN A 95 7.15 -2.08 10.95
CA ASN A 95 7.07 -1.69 12.36
C ASN A 95 5.64 -1.20 12.59
N HIS A 96 4.82 -1.89 13.38
CA HIS A 96 3.38 -1.58 13.54
C HIS A 96 3.18 -0.37 14.47
N LYS A 97 3.89 0.73 14.20
CA LYS A 97 3.80 1.93 15.01
C LYS A 97 2.63 2.80 14.54
N PHE A 98 2.37 2.83 13.23
CA PHE A 98 1.31 3.63 12.65
C PHE A 98 0.65 2.94 11.45
N GLU A 99 -0.64 3.21 11.20
CA GLU A 99 -1.35 2.65 10.04
C GLU A 99 -0.75 3.11 8.69
N ILE A 100 -0.01 4.22 8.70
CA ILE A 100 0.68 4.73 7.52
C ILE A 100 1.78 3.78 7.02
N ASP A 101 2.33 2.95 7.89
CA ASP A 101 3.36 1.97 7.53
C ASP A 101 2.79 0.97 6.51
N PHE A 102 1.52 0.56 6.69
CA PHE A 102 0.82 -0.31 5.75
C PHE A 102 0.57 0.36 4.40
N LEU A 103 0.18 1.64 4.40
CA LEU A 103 -0.05 2.40 3.17
C LEU A 103 1.24 2.66 2.38
N CYS A 104 2.34 2.95 3.07
CA CYS A 104 3.66 3.08 2.45
C CYS A 104 4.12 1.75 1.82
N GLY A 105 3.92 0.63 2.52
CA GLY A 105 4.20 -0.71 1.98
C GLY A 105 3.37 -1.03 0.73
N TRP A 106 2.08 -0.64 0.72
CA TRP A 106 1.19 -0.83 -0.42
C TRP A 106 1.60 0.00 -1.64
N SER A 107 1.91 1.30 -1.45
CA SER A 107 2.44 2.15 -2.53
C SER A 107 3.73 1.56 -3.11
N LEU A 108 4.62 1.04 -2.27
CA LEU A 108 5.85 0.43 -2.74
C LEU A 108 5.61 -0.84 -3.58
N ALA A 109 4.70 -1.70 -3.11
CA ALA A 109 4.29 -2.89 -3.83
C ALA A 109 3.67 -2.55 -5.20
N GLU A 110 2.95 -1.44 -5.28
CA GLU A 110 2.39 -0.92 -6.53
C GLU A 110 3.48 -0.49 -7.51
N ARG A 111 4.48 0.28 -7.05
CA ARG A 111 5.59 0.77 -7.87
C ARG A 111 6.43 -0.36 -8.47
N PHE A 112 6.56 -1.48 -7.76
CA PHE A 112 7.25 -2.68 -8.27
C PHE A 112 6.34 -3.65 -9.02
N GLY A 113 5.05 -3.35 -9.20
CA GLY A 113 4.13 -4.17 -9.98
C GLY A 113 3.80 -5.53 -9.36
N VAL A 114 3.98 -5.68 -8.03
CA VAL A 114 3.71 -6.95 -7.32
C VAL A 114 2.27 -7.07 -6.80
N LEU A 115 1.45 -6.02 -6.94
CA LEU A 115 0.04 -6.04 -6.56
C LEU A 115 -0.83 -6.73 -7.61
N GLY A 116 -1.67 -7.68 -7.17
CA GLY A 116 -2.76 -8.24 -7.99
C GLY A 116 -2.37 -9.33 -9.01
N VAL A 117 -1.13 -9.85 -8.97
CA VAL A 117 -0.70 -10.95 -9.86
C VAL A 117 -1.24 -12.29 -9.35
N SER A 118 -2.16 -12.88 -10.10
CA SER A 118 -2.87 -14.13 -9.74
C SER A 118 -2.27 -15.40 -10.38
N GLY A 119 -1.04 -15.33 -10.90
CA GLY A 119 -0.43 -16.40 -11.72
C GLY A 119 1.02 -16.76 -11.44
N ILE A 120 1.66 -16.21 -10.40
CA ILE A 120 3.02 -16.61 -10.01
C ILE A 120 2.91 -17.48 -8.74
N PRO A 121 3.53 -18.68 -8.69
CA PRO A 121 3.49 -19.50 -7.49
C PRO A 121 4.34 -18.84 -6.40
N GLY A 122 3.69 -18.55 -5.27
CA GLY A 122 4.36 -18.33 -3.99
C GLY A 122 4.16 -16.94 -3.39
N SER A 123 3.20 -16.86 -2.46
CA SER A 123 3.14 -15.87 -1.37
C SER A 123 3.17 -14.38 -1.75
N ALA A 124 1.96 -13.85 -1.87
CA ALA A 124 1.53 -12.54 -1.37
C ALA A 124 2.61 -11.61 -0.80
N ALA A 125 2.64 -10.42 -1.38
CA ALA A 125 3.26 -9.17 -0.94
C ALA A 125 2.97 -8.75 0.53
N LEU A 126 3.30 -9.57 1.54
CA LEU A 126 2.79 -9.39 2.92
C LEU A 126 3.71 -10.01 4.02
N GLY A 127 4.98 -9.58 4.19
CA GLY A 127 6.05 -10.39 4.89
C GLY A 127 7.30 -9.77 5.66
N SER A 128 8.53 -9.44 5.14
CA SER A 128 9.85 -8.75 5.40
C SER A 128 10.17 -7.29 4.90
N LEU A 129 10.09 -6.36 5.83
CA LEU A 129 10.49 -4.96 5.83
C LEU A 129 11.31 -4.83 7.13
N LEU A 130 11.84 -5.96 7.65
CA LEU A 130 12.81 -6.04 8.73
C LEU A 130 14.20 -5.71 8.23
N SER A 131 14.52 -6.00 6.95
CA SER A 131 15.81 -5.63 6.36
C SER A 131 15.94 -4.13 6.11
N VAL A 132 14.84 -3.43 5.85
CA VAL A 132 14.86 -1.96 5.67
C VAL A 132 14.80 -1.23 7.01
N LEU A 133 14.15 -1.80 8.04
CA LEU A 133 14.08 -1.18 9.37
C LEU A 133 15.29 -1.45 10.27
N HIS A 134 15.99 -2.58 10.12
CA HIS A 134 17.24 -2.81 10.89
C HIS A 134 18.34 -1.81 10.51
N ASP A 135 18.40 -1.37 9.24
CA ASP A 135 19.35 -0.32 8.81
C ASP A 135 18.89 1.10 9.19
N LEU A 136 17.61 1.32 9.47
CA LEU A 136 17.08 2.63 9.87
C LEU A 136 17.13 2.90 11.38
N GLN A 137 17.34 1.88 12.21
CA GLN A 137 17.47 2.02 13.66
C GLN A 137 18.91 1.92 14.16
N ALA A 138 19.92 1.78 13.30
CA ALA A 138 21.32 1.85 13.71
C ALA A 138 21.74 3.32 13.87
N PRO A 139 21.91 3.85 15.10
CA PRO A 139 22.52 5.16 15.28
C PRO A 139 23.98 5.09 14.78
N HIS A 140 24.33 6.08 13.98
CA HIS A 140 25.67 6.51 13.61
C HIS A 140 26.78 6.00 14.56
N GLN A 141 27.49 4.94 14.19
CA GLN A 141 28.77 4.53 14.80
C GLN A 141 29.80 4.28 13.69
N LEU A 142 30.08 5.31 12.89
CA LEU A 142 31.32 5.40 12.13
C LEU A 142 32.03 6.68 12.54
N GLY A 143 32.77 6.53 13.64
CA GLY A 143 33.59 7.56 14.25
C GLY A 143 34.63 6.90 15.15
N LYS A 144 35.64 6.25 14.55
CA LYS A 144 37.04 6.15 15.01
C LYS A 144 37.82 5.20 14.13
N GLY A 145 38.89 5.72 13.54
CA GLY A 145 39.85 4.97 12.71
C GLY A 145 40.78 5.91 11.98
N SER A 146 41.45 6.80 12.73
CA SER A 146 42.78 7.31 12.37
C SER A 146 43.81 6.40 12.99
#